data_AF-A0A3D0VXM0-F1
#
_entry.id   AF-A0A3D0VXM0-F1
#
_cell.length_a   1.000
_cell.length_b   1.000
_cell.length_c   1.000
_cell.angle_alpha   90.00
_cell.angle_beta   90.00
_cell.angle_gamma   90.00
#
_symmetry.space_group_name_H-M   'P 1'
#
loop_
_entity.id
_entity.type
_entity.pdbx_description
1 polymer ?
#
loop_
_entity_poly.entity_id
_entity_poly.type
_entity_poly.pdbx_seq_one_letter_code
_entity_poly.pdbx_strand_id
1 'polypeptide(L)'
;LREKNLDYLSFFLHRYERILNRRIRSFLIRDGSDQYDPERFLDIKLACRMKILEKLADYDPDAGTSFTTFLYPHISDALLEFRKGEEAWSLSSLTVYKLVRRMAQLYYNSPNPISAFCKQFRCKPETAKAFLNLARGIRNRTTLELTAPDDEEGTGEDVTRDDSWDYPEILSADFLYQLVRAAFEKLNYREQQLLEKRQCICMDCGYVAPMKTQPGFDRLAEMFEYSSTSGAERAFQKAVDHLTEVLVKDGALHAVRLRMKSKTPRKAKPKKRSDADARTCSGEKLPDKQKYAAAIYQYQADCDGEWGEFFFNCETGEAEILSLAEWDTTKTHRFATRAIRFLRDPENPNLPKTATVAFEK
;
A
#
# COMPACT_ATOMS: atom_id res chain seq x y z
N LEU A 1 42.54 30.04 -29.77
CA LEU A 1 42.12 30.32 -28.37
C LEU A 1 42.78 31.57 -27.80
N ARG A 2 44.12 31.72 -27.90
CA ARG A 2 44.84 32.90 -27.40
C ARG A 2 44.45 34.24 -28.07
N GLU A 3 44.01 34.21 -29.33
CA GLU A 3 43.71 35.43 -30.12
C GLU A 3 42.20 35.76 -30.26
N LYS A 4 41.29 34.94 -29.70
CA LYS A 4 39.81 35.12 -29.76
C LYS A 4 39.21 35.43 -31.15
N ASN A 5 39.88 35.01 -32.24
CA ASN A 5 39.38 35.26 -33.60
C ASN A 5 38.31 34.22 -34.00
N LEU A 6 37.16 34.70 -34.49
CA LEU A 6 35.98 33.91 -34.88
C LEU A 6 36.23 33.05 -36.12
N ASP A 7 37.12 33.48 -37.03
CA ASP A 7 37.42 32.74 -38.26
C ASP A 7 38.10 31.40 -37.96
N TYR A 8 38.96 31.36 -36.94
CA TYR A 8 39.57 30.11 -36.51
C TYR A 8 38.57 29.19 -35.80
N LEU A 9 37.55 29.76 -35.15
CA LEU A 9 36.49 28.97 -34.50
C LEU A 9 35.58 28.29 -35.54
N SER A 10 35.23 28.98 -36.62
CA SER A 10 34.40 28.40 -37.69
C SER A 10 35.13 27.26 -38.41
N PHE A 11 36.41 27.46 -38.74
CA PHE A 11 37.26 26.44 -39.34
C PHE A 11 37.45 25.22 -38.42
N PHE A 12 37.61 25.48 -37.12
CA PHE A 12 37.71 24.44 -36.10
C PHE A 12 36.44 23.58 -36.04
N LEU A 13 35.27 24.19 -35.93
CA LEU A 13 34.00 23.45 -35.90
C LEU A 13 33.79 22.62 -37.17
N HIS A 14 34.11 23.17 -38.34
CA HIS A 14 33.99 22.46 -39.62
C HIS A 14 34.94 21.24 -39.70
N ARG A 15 36.16 21.36 -39.17
CA ARG A 15 37.14 20.26 -39.14
C ARG A 15 36.64 19.07 -38.32
N TYR A 16 36.03 19.33 -37.15
CA TYR A 16 35.54 18.28 -36.25
C TYR A 16 34.15 17.74 -36.63
N GLU A 17 33.41 18.45 -37.48
CA GLU A 17 32.07 18.08 -37.90
C GLU A 17 31.99 16.67 -38.52
N ARG A 18 32.94 16.32 -39.39
CA ARG A 18 32.98 14.97 -40.01
C ARG A 18 33.17 13.86 -38.99
N ILE A 19 34.03 14.08 -37.99
CA ILE A 19 34.33 13.09 -36.93
C ILE A 19 33.09 12.90 -36.05
N LEU A 20 32.44 14.01 -35.70
CA LEU A 20 31.22 14.03 -34.89
C LEU A 20 30.05 13.34 -35.61
N ASN A 21 29.79 13.69 -36.88
CA ASN A 21 28.74 13.07 -37.68
C ASN A 21 28.90 11.54 -37.79
N ARG A 22 30.14 11.06 -38.00
CA ARG A 22 30.42 9.62 -38.05
C ARG A 22 30.07 8.94 -36.73
N ARG A 23 30.42 9.57 -35.61
CA ARG A 23 30.18 9.00 -34.27
C ARG A 23 28.70 9.01 -33.88
N ILE A 24 27.98 10.09 -34.17
CA ILE A 24 26.53 10.18 -33.95
C ILE A 24 25.82 9.11 -34.77
N ARG A 25 26.20 8.95 -36.04
CA ARG A 25 25.67 7.89 -36.90
C ARG A 25 25.94 6.50 -36.31
N SER A 26 27.15 6.23 -35.85
CA SER A 26 27.47 4.95 -35.19
C SER A 26 26.70 4.74 -33.89
N PHE A 27 26.39 5.81 -33.15
CA PHE A 27 25.59 5.74 -31.92
C PHE A 27 24.14 5.37 -32.24
N LEU A 28 23.51 6.07 -33.18
CA LEU A 28 22.13 5.81 -33.62
C LEU A 28 21.94 4.40 -34.17
N ILE A 29 22.87 3.91 -34.99
CA ILE A 29 22.78 2.56 -35.58
C ILE A 29 22.86 1.46 -34.50
N ARG A 30 23.64 1.67 -33.43
CA ARG A 30 23.78 0.67 -32.34
C ARG A 30 22.54 0.60 -31.44
N ASP A 31 21.63 1.55 -31.56
CA ASP A 31 20.43 1.62 -30.72
C ASP A 31 19.29 0.73 -31.22
N GLY A 32 19.48 0.04 -32.35
CA GLY A 32 18.52 -0.92 -32.88
C GLY A 32 17.31 -0.29 -33.56
N SER A 33 17.26 1.04 -33.69
CA SER A 33 16.33 1.70 -34.60
C SER A 33 16.84 1.52 -36.03
N ASP A 34 16.24 0.60 -36.79
CA ASP A 34 16.54 0.39 -38.21
C ASP A 34 16.22 1.62 -39.10
N GLN A 35 15.65 2.68 -38.51
CA GLN A 35 15.34 3.93 -39.18
C GLN A 35 16.28 5.04 -38.68
N TYR A 36 17.08 5.55 -39.61
CA TYR A 36 17.81 6.80 -39.41
C TYR A 36 16.80 7.95 -39.30
N ASP A 37 16.61 8.46 -38.09
CA ASP A 37 15.79 9.65 -37.85
C ASP A 37 16.64 10.93 -38.03
N PRO A 38 16.36 11.76 -39.05
CA PRO A 38 17.12 12.98 -39.32
C PRO A 38 16.95 14.04 -38.23
N GLU A 39 15.79 14.12 -37.57
CA GLU A 39 15.53 15.10 -36.51
C GLU A 39 16.35 14.76 -35.27
N ARG A 40 16.29 13.49 -34.84
CA ARG A 40 17.10 12.95 -33.76
C ARG A 40 18.61 13.13 -34.01
N PHE A 41 19.05 12.96 -35.26
CA PHE A 41 20.44 13.21 -35.63
C PHE A 41 20.85 14.68 -35.44
N LEU A 42 19.99 15.62 -35.84
CA LEU A 42 20.25 17.06 -35.70
C LEU A 42 20.30 17.48 -34.22
N ASP A 43 19.38 16.98 -33.39
CA ASP A 43 19.34 17.30 -31.97
C ASP A 43 20.58 16.80 -31.22
N ILE A 44 20.97 15.55 -31.48
CA ILE A 44 22.21 15.00 -30.92
C ILE A 44 23.43 15.81 -31.39
N LYS A 45 23.44 16.23 -32.66
CA LYS A 45 24.52 17.04 -33.23
C LYS A 45 24.62 18.39 -32.55
N LEU A 46 23.49 19.05 -32.27
CA LEU A 46 23.45 20.31 -31.53
C LEU A 46 23.95 20.12 -30.09
N ALA A 47 23.49 19.08 -29.38
CA ALA A 47 23.94 18.78 -28.01
C ALA A 47 25.46 18.53 -27.94
N CYS A 48 26.00 17.78 -28.89
CA CYS A 48 27.44 17.52 -28.96
C CYS A 48 28.24 18.78 -29.33
N ARG A 49 27.71 19.66 -30.20
CA ARG A 49 28.34 20.96 -30.53
C ARG A 49 28.40 21.88 -29.32
N MET A 50 27.32 21.95 -28.53
CA MET A 50 27.30 22.71 -27.28
C MET A 50 28.40 22.23 -26.33
N LYS A 51 28.53 20.91 -26.16
CA LYS A 51 29.59 20.32 -25.32
C LYS A 51 31.01 20.58 -25.85
N ILE A 52 31.20 20.63 -27.16
CA ILE A 52 32.49 21.04 -27.76
C ILE A 52 32.83 22.47 -27.38
N LEU A 53 31.87 23.39 -27.52
CA LEU A 53 32.09 24.81 -27.21
C LEU A 53 32.38 25.02 -25.72
N GLU A 54 31.63 24.36 -24.84
CA GLU A 54 31.88 24.37 -23.39
C GLU A 54 33.31 23.88 -23.07
N LYS A 55 33.72 22.74 -23.63
CA LYS A 55 35.02 22.12 -23.33
C LYS A 55 36.20 22.74 -24.07
N LEU A 56 35.94 23.51 -25.13
CA LEU A 56 36.98 24.25 -25.84
C LEU A 56 37.61 25.34 -24.95
N ALA A 57 36.83 25.95 -24.06
CA ALA A 57 37.33 26.94 -23.10
C ALA A 57 38.27 26.31 -22.07
N ASP A 58 38.01 25.06 -21.68
CA ASP A 58 38.77 24.32 -20.66
C ASP A 58 40.02 23.62 -21.24
N TYR A 59 40.22 23.64 -22.56
CA TYR A 59 41.29 22.87 -23.19
C TYR A 59 42.64 23.58 -23.11
N ASP A 60 43.61 22.92 -22.48
CA ASP A 60 45.00 23.34 -22.44
C ASP A 60 45.81 22.69 -23.59
N PRO A 61 46.28 23.47 -24.58
CA PRO A 61 47.11 22.94 -25.66
C PRO A 61 48.50 22.50 -25.19
N ASP A 62 48.99 23.01 -24.05
CA ASP A 62 50.35 22.73 -23.56
C ASP A 62 50.42 21.35 -22.85
N ALA A 63 49.27 20.73 -22.59
CA ALA A 63 49.14 19.40 -21.99
C ALA A 63 49.55 18.23 -22.93
N GLY A 64 49.89 18.50 -24.19
CA GLY A 64 50.41 17.51 -25.15
C GLY A 64 49.41 16.45 -25.63
N THR A 65 48.15 16.52 -25.21
CA THR A 65 47.09 15.62 -25.68
C THR A 65 46.37 16.22 -26.88
N SER A 66 46.07 15.42 -27.90
CA SER A 66 45.29 15.91 -29.04
C SER A 66 43.88 16.28 -28.60
N PHE A 67 43.36 17.39 -29.14
CA PHE A 67 42.01 17.87 -28.81
C PHE A 67 40.93 16.81 -29.05
N THR A 68 41.08 15.96 -30.07
CA THR A 68 40.18 14.81 -30.29
C THR A 68 40.13 13.91 -29.06
N THR A 69 41.31 13.49 -28.55
CA THR A 69 41.47 12.59 -27.39
C THR A 69 40.81 13.16 -26.14
N PHE A 70 41.04 14.45 -25.87
CA PHE A 70 40.43 15.18 -24.78
C PHE A 70 38.90 15.21 -24.89
N LEU A 71 38.38 15.44 -26.09
CA LEU A 71 36.95 15.61 -26.34
C LEU A 71 36.16 14.29 -26.35
N TYR A 72 36.83 13.14 -26.56
CA TYR A 72 36.15 11.84 -26.71
C TYR A 72 35.21 11.47 -25.55
N PRO A 73 35.62 11.56 -24.27
CA PRO A 73 34.75 11.24 -23.14
C PRO A 73 33.56 12.19 -23.04
N HIS A 74 33.76 13.48 -23.31
CA HIS A 74 32.71 14.50 -23.22
C HIS A 74 31.63 14.33 -24.29
N ILE A 75 32.01 13.96 -25.52
CA ILE A 75 31.03 13.60 -26.55
C ILE A 75 30.28 12.33 -26.17
N SER A 76 30.96 11.29 -25.64
CA SER A 76 30.26 10.09 -25.15
C SER A 76 29.22 10.43 -24.09
N ASP A 77 29.57 11.33 -23.17
CA ASP A 77 28.70 11.74 -22.08
C ASP A 77 27.48 12.53 -22.61
N ALA A 78 27.69 13.42 -23.58
CA ALA A 78 26.62 14.15 -24.27
C ALA A 78 25.63 13.19 -24.96
N LEU A 79 26.15 12.16 -25.65
CA LEU A 79 25.32 11.15 -26.33
C LEU A 79 24.47 10.35 -25.33
N LEU A 80 25.06 9.95 -24.20
CA LEU A 80 24.35 9.21 -23.16
C LEU A 80 23.33 10.07 -22.42
N GLU A 81 23.63 11.36 -22.21
CA GLU A 81 22.73 12.33 -21.60
C GLU A 81 21.49 12.58 -22.47
N PHE A 82 21.68 12.73 -23.79
CA PHE A 82 20.57 12.82 -24.73
C PHE A 82 19.67 11.59 -24.66
N ARG A 83 20.26 10.39 -24.72
CA ARG A 83 19.51 9.14 -24.63
C ARG A 83 18.79 8.95 -23.29
N LYS A 84 19.40 9.39 -22.19
CA LYS A 84 18.74 9.40 -20.87
C LYS A 84 17.47 10.26 -20.90
N GLY A 85 17.49 11.39 -21.62
CA GLY A 85 16.31 12.24 -21.82
C GLY A 85 15.20 11.54 -22.60
N GLU A 86 15.54 10.86 -23.70
CA GLU A 86 14.58 10.09 -24.51
C GLU A 86 13.97 8.92 -23.74
N GLU A 87 14.76 8.26 -22.89
CA GLU A 87 14.31 7.13 -22.08
C GLU A 87 13.43 7.56 -20.89
N ALA A 88 12.88 8.78 -20.90
CA ALA A 88 11.73 9.27 -20.12
C ALA A 88 11.63 8.72 -18.67
N TRP A 89 12.77 8.61 -18.00
CA TRP A 89 12.85 8.27 -16.59
C TRP A 89 13.67 9.34 -15.90
N SER A 90 13.19 9.79 -14.74
CA SER A 90 13.86 10.70 -13.83
C SER A 90 15.02 10.00 -13.11
N LEU A 91 15.99 9.45 -13.87
CA LEU A 91 17.25 9.04 -13.28
C LEU A 91 17.95 10.32 -12.78
N SER A 92 18.37 10.32 -11.52
CA SER A 92 18.89 11.52 -10.87
C SER A 92 20.19 12.06 -11.49
N SER A 93 21.00 11.20 -12.14
CA SER A 93 22.30 11.60 -12.68
C SER A 93 22.77 10.73 -13.85
N LEU A 94 23.71 11.25 -14.64
CA LEU A 94 24.35 10.52 -15.75
C LEU A 94 25.19 9.33 -15.25
N THR A 95 25.77 9.44 -14.06
CA THR A 95 26.56 8.37 -13.43
C THR A 95 25.70 7.16 -13.10
N VAL A 96 24.52 7.39 -12.52
CA VAL A 96 23.52 6.35 -12.26
C VAL A 96 23.10 5.66 -13.56
N TYR A 97 22.87 6.44 -14.62
CA TYR A 97 22.52 5.89 -15.92
C TYR A 97 23.62 4.98 -16.52
N LYS A 98 24.89 5.39 -16.43
CA LYS A 98 26.04 4.56 -16.82
C LYS A 98 26.09 3.24 -16.05
N LEU A 99 25.78 3.25 -14.74
CA LEU A 99 25.72 2.04 -13.91
C LEU A 99 24.59 1.10 -14.35
N VAL A 100 23.39 1.63 -14.61
CA VAL A 100 22.26 0.85 -15.12
C VAL A 100 22.60 0.19 -16.46
N ARG A 101 23.27 0.91 -17.37
CA ARG A 101 23.74 0.36 -18.65
C ARG A 101 24.78 -0.74 -18.49
N ARG A 102 25.71 -0.58 -17.55
CA ARG A 102 26.66 -1.65 -17.20
C ARG A 102 25.95 -2.87 -16.62
N MET A 103 24.93 -2.67 -15.79
CA MET A 103 24.10 -3.76 -15.29
C MET A 103 23.35 -4.47 -16.41
N ALA A 104 22.77 -3.72 -17.36
CA ALA A 104 22.13 -4.28 -18.55
C ALA A 104 23.11 -5.10 -19.38
N GLN A 105 24.35 -4.62 -19.57
CA GLN A 105 25.40 -5.37 -20.28
C GLN A 105 25.75 -6.69 -19.56
N LEU A 106 25.88 -6.66 -18.23
CA LEU A 106 26.15 -7.86 -17.42
C LEU A 106 24.98 -8.85 -17.43
N TYR A 107 23.75 -8.37 -17.53
CA TYR A 107 22.56 -9.21 -17.64
C TYR A 107 22.59 -10.14 -18.86
N TYR A 108 23.16 -9.71 -19.99
CA TYR A 108 23.31 -10.57 -21.17
C TYR A 108 24.56 -11.44 -21.13
N ASN A 109 25.66 -10.90 -20.59
CA ASN A 109 26.96 -11.53 -20.70
C ASN A 109 27.28 -12.48 -19.54
N SER A 110 26.47 -12.52 -18.48
CA SER A 110 26.77 -13.29 -17.27
C SER A 110 25.53 -14.01 -16.73
N PRO A 111 25.67 -15.28 -16.30
CA PRO A 111 24.55 -16.04 -15.73
C PRO A 111 24.08 -15.46 -14.39
N ASN A 112 24.97 -14.83 -13.63
CA ASN A 112 24.67 -14.21 -12.33
C ASN A 112 25.03 -12.71 -12.34
N PRO A 113 24.14 -11.84 -12.84
CA PRO A 113 24.44 -10.42 -13.04
C PRO A 113 24.61 -9.64 -11.73
N ILE A 114 23.83 -9.99 -10.69
CA ILE A 114 23.86 -9.31 -9.39
C ILE A 114 25.21 -9.53 -8.71
N SER A 115 25.71 -10.77 -8.67
CA SER A 115 26.98 -11.08 -8.02
C SER A 115 28.17 -10.50 -8.80
N ALA A 116 28.11 -10.52 -10.14
CA ALA A 116 29.13 -9.89 -10.99
C ALA A 116 29.19 -8.37 -10.78
N PHE A 117 28.03 -7.70 -10.72
CA PHE A 117 27.95 -6.26 -10.50
C PHE A 117 28.45 -5.88 -9.09
N CYS A 118 28.06 -6.63 -8.06
CA CYS A 118 28.56 -6.44 -6.70
C CYS A 118 30.08 -6.59 -6.59
N LYS A 119 30.68 -7.55 -7.31
CA LYS A 119 32.14 -7.72 -7.35
C LYS A 119 32.84 -6.53 -8.03
N GLN A 120 32.26 -6.00 -9.10
CA GLN A 120 32.86 -4.90 -9.86
C GLN A 120 32.75 -3.54 -9.15
N PHE A 121 31.61 -3.26 -8.54
CA PHE A 121 31.31 -1.93 -7.96
C PHE A 121 31.31 -1.89 -6.43
N ARG A 122 31.63 -3.02 -5.75
CA ARG A 122 31.63 -3.16 -4.28
C ARG A 122 30.33 -2.66 -3.64
N CYS A 123 29.18 -2.97 -4.24
CA CYS A 123 27.87 -2.52 -3.79
C CYS A 123 27.07 -3.61 -3.07
N LYS A 124 26.06 -3.22 -2.29
CA LYS A 124 25.14 -4.15 -1.62
C LYS A 124 24.26 -4.89 -2.66
N PRO A 125 23.87 -6.14 -2.42
CA PRO A 125 23.06 -6.92 -3.38
C PRO A 125 21.68 -6.29 -3.63
N GLU A 126 21.09 -5.63 -2.63
CA GLU A 126 19.82 -4.90 -2.75
C GLU A 126 19.90 -3.77 -3.79
N THR A 127 20.98 -2.98 -3.75
CA THR A 127 21.20 -1.89 -4.72
C THR A 127 21.41 -2.42 -6.14
N ALA A 128 22.11 -3.54 -6.29
CA ALA A 128 22.29 -4.20 -7.59
C ALA A 128 20.96 -4.75 -8.13
N LYS A 129 20.09 -5.29 -7.25
CA LYS A 129 18.74 -5.74 -7.63
C LYS A 129 17.87 -4.57 -8.10
N ALA A 130 17.94 -3.42 -7.43
CA ALA A 130 17.26 -2.20 -7.89
C ALA A 130 17.74 -1.77 -9.29
N PHE A 131 19.05 -1.74 -9.54
CA PHE A 131 19.58 -1.44 -10.88
C PHE A 131 19.19 -2.46 -11.95
N LEU A 132 19.07 -3.74 -11.59
CA LEU A 132 18.58 -4.77 -12.52
C LEU A 132 17.12 -4.55 -12.90
N ASN A 133 16.26 -4.24 -11.91
CA ASN A 133 14.86 -3.93 -12.16
C ASN A 133 14.74 -2.69 -13.03
N LEU A 134 15.54 -1.66 -12.77
CA LEU A 134 15.63 -0.46 -13.62
C LEU A 134 16.05 -0.82 -15.05
N ALA A 135 17.11 -1.62 -15.22
CA ALA A 135 17.59 -2.04 -16.54
C ALA A 135 16.53 -2.84 -17.33
N ARG A 136 15.77 -3.71 -16.64
CA ARG A 136 14.64 -4.45 -17.25
C ARG A 136 13.51 -3.52 -17.66
N GLY A 137 13.16 -2.54 -16.82
CA GLY A 137 12.13 -1.55 -17.11
C GLY A 137 12.42 -0.72 -18.37
N ILE A 138 13.69 -0.34 -18.59
CA ILE A 138 14.09 0.39 -19.81
C ILE A 138 13.86 -0.45 -21.08
N ARG A 139 14.08 -1.77 -21.02
CA ARG A 139 13.92 -2.67 -22.18
C ARG A 139 12.47 -3.04 -22.47
N ASN A 140 11.68 -3.26 -21.42
CA ASN A 140 10.31 -3.73 -21.55
C ASN A 140 9.32 -2.58 -21.81
N ARG A 141 9.81 -1.41 -22.22
CA ARG A 141 8.95 -0.31 -22.64
C ARG A 141 8.48 -0.55 -24.06
N THR A 142 7.25 -1.01 -24.12
CA THR A 142 6.40 -0.98 -25.28
C THR A 142 5.64 0.35 -25.28
N THR A 143 5.46 0.96 -26.45
CA THR A 143 4.48 2.04 -26.61
C THR A 143 3.11 1.49 -26.22
N LEU A 144 2.25 2.33 -25.65
CA LEU A 144 0.86 1.92 -25.38
C LEU A 144 0.16 1.49 -26.69
N GLU A 145 0.60 2.06 -27.81
CA GLU A 145 0.15 1.79 -29.17
C GLU A 145 1.02 0.73 -29.87
N LEU A 146 1.21 -0.46 -29.29
CA LEU A 146 1.63 -1.58 -30.13
C LEU A 146 0.40 -2.16 -30.83
N THR A 147 0.25 -1.85 -32.11
CA THR A 147 -0.50 -2.72 -33.02
C THR A 147 0.26 -4.04 -33.09
N ALA A 148 -0.31 -5.09 -32.52
CA ALA A 148 0.21 -6.45 -32.69
C ALA A 148 0.35 -6.72 -34.20
N PRO A 149 1.52 -7.21 -34.67
CA PRO A 149 1.62 -7.68 -36.04
C PRO A 149 0.81 -8.99 -36.18
N ASP A 150 0.01 -9.01 -37.24
CA ASP A 150 -0.71 -10.15 -37.84
C ASP A 150 -2.03 -10.59 -37.16
N ASP A 151 -3.14 -10.26 -37.85
CA ASP A 151 -4.33 -11.08 -38.17
C ASP A 151 -4.96 -12.04 -37.14
N GLU A 152 -4.73 -11.85 -35.84
CA GLU A 152 -5.59 -12.41 -34.80
C GLU A 152 -6.37 -11.26 -34.15
N GLU A 153 -7.70 -11.28 -34.29
CA GLU A 153 -8.66 -10.63 -33.38
C GLU A 153 -8.54 -11.27 -31.97
N GLY A 154 -7.33 -11.33 -31.43
CA GLY A 154 -6.99 -11.85 -30.13
C GLY A 154 -6.87 -10.68 -29.17
N THR A 155 -8.01 -10.07 -28.84
CA THR A 155 -8.28 -9.31 -27.60
C THR A 155 -7.02 -8.79 -26.89
N GLY A 156 -6.28 -7.89 -27.55
CA GLY A 156 -5.17 -7.15 -26.96
C GLY A 156 -5.63 -5.89 -26.25
N GLU A 157 -6.94 -5.72 -26.07
CA GLU A 157 -7.58 -4.49 -25.58
C GLU A 157 -7.46 -4.29 -24.07
N ASP A 158 -6.93 -5.24 -23.30
CA ASP A 158 -6.94 -5.11 -21.84
C ASP A 158 -5.56 -5.22 -21.21
N VAL A 159 -4.61 -4.44 -21.73
CA VAL A 159 -3.32 -4.22 -21.06
C VAL A 159 -3.48 -3.31 -19.83
N THR A 160 -4.62 -2.61 -19.72
CA THR A 160 -4.95 -1.71 -18.60
C THR A 160 -6.38 -1.98 -18.13
N ARG A 161 -6.67 -3.19 -17.67
CA ARG A 161 -7.91 -3.44 -16.94
C ARG A 161 -7.92 -2.59 -15.68
N ASP A 162 -8.68 -1.50 -15.72
CA ASP A 162 -8.86 -0.61 -14.58
C ASP A 162 -9.84 -1.25 -13.60
N ASP A 163 -9.31 -2.04 -12.67
CA ASP A 163 -10.10 -2.68 -11.61
C ASP A 163 -10.56 -1.67 -10.52
N SER A 164 -10.45 -0.35 -10.73
CA SER A 164 -10.82 0.63 -9.71
C SER A 164 -12.33 0.91 -9.58
N TRP A 165 -13.16 0.39 -10.49
CA TRP A 165 -14.62 0.62 -10.49
C TRP A 165 -15.40 -0.71 -10.52
N ASP A 166 -15.63 -1.30 -9.35
CA ASP A 166 -16.60 -2.39 -9.19
C ASP A 166 -18.02 -1.79 -9.07
N TYR A 167 -18.73 -1.78 -10.19
CA TYR A 167 -20.07 -1.22 -10.28
C TYR A 167 -21.09 -1.90 -9.33
N PRO A 168 -21.16 -3.24 -9.24
CA PRO A 168 -21.92 -3.93 -8.19
C PRO A 168 -21.59 -3.47 -6.76
N GLU A 169 -20.31 -3.32 -6.42
CA GLU A 169 -19.91 -2.90 -5.08
C GLU A 169 -20.40 -1.47 -4.79
N ILE A 170 -20.18 -0.54 -5.73
CA ILE A 170 -20.60 0.87 -5.63
C ILE A 170 -22.13 0.97 -5.45
N LEU A 171 -22.91 0.24 -6.25
CA LEU A 171 -24.38 0.26 -6.13
C LEU A 171 -24.86 -0.34 -4.81
N SER A 172 -24.22 -1.42 -4.35
CA SER A 172 -24.58 -2.03 -3.06
C SER A 172 -24.26 -1.12 -1.88
N ALA A 173 -23.17 -0.35 -1.97
CA ALA A 173 -22.78 0.63 -0.98
C ALA A 173 -23.79 1.78 -0.89
N ASP A 174 -24.34 2.26 -2.02
CA ASP A 174 -25.38 3.29 -2.02
C ASP A 174 -26.66 2.81 -1.33
N PHE A 175 -27.12 1.59 -1.64
CA PHE A 175 -28.30 1.01 -0.98
C PHE A 175 -28.11 0.87 0.53
N LEU A 176 -26.94 0.38 0.97
CA LEU A 176 -26.60 0.29 2.39
C LEU A 176 -26.52 1.66 3.05
N TYR A 177 -25.95 2.66 2.38
CA TYR A 177 -25.89 4.03 2.89
C TYR A 177 -27.28 4.61 3.14
N GLN A 178 -28.24 4.40 2.22
CA GLN A 178 -29.62 4.86 2.40
C GLN A 178 -30.29 4.22 3.63
N LEU A 179 -30.11 2.91 3.84
CA LEU A 179 -30.63 2.22 5.02
C LEU A 179 -29.99 2.73 6.32
N VAL A 180 -28.67 2.89 6.32
CA VAL A 180 -27.94 3.41 7.49
C VAL A 180 -28.36 4.84 7.80
N ARG A 181 -28.54 5.68 6.77
CA ARG A 181 -29.01 7.05 6.94
C ARG A 181 -30.42 7.10 7.54
N ALA A 182 -31.36 6.32 7.00
CA ALA A 182 -32.72 6.25 7.54
C ALA A 182 -32.76 5.75 8.99
N ALA A 183 -31.92 4.77 9.35
CA ALA A 183 -31.77 4.31 10.72
C ALA A 183 -31.14 5.38 11.63
N PHE A 184 -30.14 6.10 11.12
CA PHE A 184 -29.44 7.16 11.83
C PHE A 184 -30.34 8.34 12.17
N GLU A 185 -31.25 8.73 11.27
CA GLU A 185 -32.23 9.79 11.49
C GLU A 185 -33.22 9.47 12.65
N LYS A 186 -33.41 8.18 12.98
CA LYS A 186 -34.24 7.73 14.12
C LYS A 186 -33.53 7.86 15.47
N LEU A 187 -32.21 8.05 15.51
CA LEU A 187 -31.45 8.22 16.75
C LEU A 187 -31.65 9.61 17.36
N ASN A 188 -31.33 9.75 18.65
CA ASN A 188 -31.33 11.05 19.30
C ASN A 188 -30.17 11.93 18.79
N TYR A 189 -30.36 13.24 18.71
CA TYR A 189 -29.35 14.20 18.22
C TYR A 189 -27.99 14.04 18.91
N ARG A 190 -27.99 13.78 20.22
CA ARG A 190 -26.74 13.54 20.97
C ARG A 190 -26.02 12.26 20.56
N GLU A 191 -26.76 11.20 20.24
CA GLU A 191 -26.21 9.92 19.77
C GLU A 191 -25.67 10.06 18.35
N GLN A 192 -26.41 10.77 17.48
CA GLN A 192 -25.99 11.10 16.12
C GLN A 192 -24.64 11.83 16.12
N GLN A 193 -24.55 12.94 16.86
CA GLN A 193 -23.30 13.71 16.97
C GLN A 193 -22.15 12.86 17.53
N LEU A 194 -22.42 12.00 18.52
CA LEU A 194 -21.39 11.15 19.11
C LEU A 194 -20.82 10.15 18.10
N LEU A 195 -21.69 9.53 17.29
CA LEU A 195 -21.30 8.60 16.24
C LEU A 195 -20.52 9.30 15.11
N GLU A 196 -21.01 10.43 14.62
CA GLU A 196 -20.33 11.22 13.57
C GLU A 196 -18.94 11.67 13.99
N LYS A 197 -18.81 12.26 15.19
CA LYS A 197 -17.52 12.76 15.69
C LYS A 197 -16.53 11.63 15.92
N ARG A 198 -16.98 10.47 16.45
CA ARG A 198 -16.09 9.32 16.68
C ARG A 198 -15.68 8.65 15.37
N GLN A 199 -16.58 8.54 14.39
CA GLN A 199 -16.29 7.90 13.11
C GLN A 199 -15.65 8.84 12.10
N CYS A 200 -15.59 10.15 12.37
CA CYS A 200 -15.09 11.16 11.44
C CYS A 200 -15.89 11.21 10.13
N ILE A 201 -17.19 10.93 10.22
CA ILE A 201 -18.13 10.94 9.09
C ILE A 201 -19.19 12.00 9.40
N CYS A 202 -19.57 12.79 8.40
CA CYS A 202 -20.76 13.62 8.48
C CYS A 202 -21.86 13.00 7.61
N MET A 203 -22.97 12.63 8.20
CA MET A 203 -24.08 11.98 7.50
C MET A 203 -24.87 12.96 6.61
N ASP A 204 -24.84 14.26 6.94
CA ASP A 204 -25.52 15.30 6.16
C ASP A 204 -24.80 15.61 4.83
N CYS A 205 -23.47 15.74 4.85
CA CYS A 205 -22.69 16.12 3.66
C CYS A 205 -21.86 14.99 3.06
N GLY A 206 -21.81 13.81 3.68
CA GLY A 206 -21.04 12.65 3.22
C GLY A 206 -19.52 12.80 3.36
N TYR A 207 -19.02 13.87 3.99
CA TYR A 207 -17.60 14.07 4.17
C TYR A 207 -17.03 13.07 5.17
N VAL A 208 -15.99 12.34 4.75
CA VAL A 208 -15.21 11.42 5.58
C VAL A 208 -13.83 12.02 5.82
N ALA A 209 -13.54 12.37 7.07
CA ALA A 209 -12.23 12.89 7.44
C ALA A 209 -11.20 11.74 7.52
N PRO A 210 -9.91 11.99 7.26
CA PRO A 210 -8.88 10.96 7.34
C PRO A 210 -8.83 10.32 8.74
N MET A 211 -8.60 8.99 8.81
CA MET A 211 -8.53 8.23 10.08
C MET A 211 -7.57 8.83 11.12
N LYS A 212 -6.52 9.52 10.68
CA LYS A 212 -5.57 10.24 11.56
C LYS A 212 -6.20 11.35 12.39
N THR A 213 -7.36 11.86 11.97
CA THR A 213 -8.12 12.91 12.65
C THR A 213 -9.13 12.36 13.65
N GLN A 214 -9.26 11.02 13.74
CA GLN A 214 -10.23 10.37 14.61
C GLN A 214 -10.00 10.72 16.09
N PRO A 215 -10.97 11.37 16.76
CA PRO A 215 -10.81 11.72 18.15
C PRO A 215 -10.81 10.46 19.02
N GLY A 216 -9.88 10.39 19.95
CA GLY A 216 -9.89 9.39 21.03
C GLY A 216 -11.04 9.66 22.01
N PHE A 217 -11.33 8.67 22.87
CA PHE A 217 -12.38 8.78 23.88
C PHE A 217 -12.14 9.90 24.90
N ASP A 218 -10.88 10.32 25.10
CA ASP A 218 -10.53 11.44 25.97
C ASP A 218 -11.10 12.76 25.43
N ARG A 219 -10.87 13.04 24.14
CA ARG A 219 -11.41 14.22 23.46
C ARG A 219 -12.93 14.16 23.35
N LEU A 220 -13.51 12.97 23.17
CA LEU A 220 -14.97 12.80 23.17
C LEU A 220 -15.57 13.06 24.56
N ALA A 221 -14.87 12.68 25.63
CA ALA A 221 -15.30 13.01 26.98
C ALA A 221 -15.34 14.51 27.22
N GLU A 222 -14.33 15.25 26.74
CA GLU A 222 -14.30 16.71 26.79
C GLU A 222 -15.43 17.34 25.96
N MET A 223 -15.60 16.92 24.69
CA MET A 223 -16.59 17.51 23.77
C MET A 223 -18.04 17.32 24.22
N PHE A 224 -18.36 16.22 24.89
CA PHE A 224 -19.71 15.88 25.33
C PHE A 224 -19.89 15.99 26.86
N GLU A 225 -18.90 16.57 27.55
CA GLU A 225 -18.91 16.81 28.99
C GLU A 225 -19.13 15.53 29.82
N TYR A 226 -18.54 14.40 29.39
CA TYR A 226 -18.54 13.18 30.19
C TYR A 226 -17.52 13.25 31.31
N SER A 227 -17.90 12.75 32.49
CA SER A 227 -17.03 12.73 33.68
C SER A 227 -15.78 11.85 33.54
N SER A 228 -15.79 10.90 32.59
CA SER A 228 -14.68 9.99 32.35
C SER A 228 -14.63 9.52 30.90
N THR A 229 -13.43 9.12 30.49
CA THR A 229 -13.13 8.50 29.19
C THR A 229 -13.94 7.21 28.99
N SER A 230 -14.04 6.40 30.04
CA SER A 230 -14.88 5.20 30.10
C SER A 230 -16.39 5.49 30.04
N GLY A 231 -16.82 6.69 30.47
CA GLY A 231 -18.19 7.14 30.35
C GLY A 231 -18.53 7.45 28.89
N ALA A 232 -17.62 8.14 28.19
CA ALA A 232 -17.75 8.43 26.76
C ALA A 232 -17.75 7.14 25.92
N GLU A 233 -16.87 6.18 26.23
CA GLU A 233 -16.82 4.88 25.57
C GLU A 233 -18.14 4.10 25.74
N ARG A 234 -18.69 4.05 26.95
CA ARG A 234 -19.99 3.40 27.21
C ARG A 234 -21.14 4.10 26.50
N ALA A 235 -21.15 5.42 26.46
CA ALA A 235 -22.16 6.18 25.74
C ALA A 235 -22.10 5.92 24.23
N PHE A 236 -20.88 5.85 23.68
CA PHE A 236 -20.66 5.49 22.28
C PHE A 236 -21.13 4.08 21.98
N GLN A 237 -20.77 3.09 22.81
CA GLN A 237 -21.22 1.72 22.63
C GLN A 237 -22.75 1.60 22.69
N LYS A 238 -23.42 2.33 23.59
CA LYS A 238 -24.89 2.38 23.64
C LYS A 238 -25.50 2.98 22.38
N ALA A 239 -24.91 4.03 21.82
CA ALA A 239 -25.37 4.64 20.58
C ALA A 239 -25.21 3.67 19.40
N VAL A 240 -24.10 2.93 19.36
CA VAL A 240 -23.89 1.84 18.38
C VAL A 240 -24.92 0.74 18.57
N ASP A 241 -25.13 0.26 19.79
CA ASP A 241 -26.13 -0.79 20.08
C ASP A 241 -27.54 -0.33 19.65
N HIS A 242 -27.93 0.92 19.96
CA HIS A 242 -29.21 1.49 19.54
C HIS A 242 -29.35 1.56 18.01
N LEU A 243 -28.30 2.01 17.30
CA LEU A 243 -28.28 2.01 15.83
C LEU A 243 -28.42 0.59 15.27
N THR A 244 -27.73 -0.39 15.86
CA THR A 244 -27.86 -1.79 15.42
C THR A 244 -29.26 -2.33 15.62
N GLU A 245 -29.94 -2.00 16.72
CA GLU A 245 -31.32 -2.43 16.95
C GLU A 245 -32.29 -1.85 15.91
N VAL A 246 -32.09 -0.58 15.52
CA VAL A 246 -32.88 0.06 14.47
C VAL A 246 -32.63 -0.60 13.12
N LEU A 247 -31.36 -0.85 12.77
CA LEU A 247 -30.99 -1.52 11.52
C LEU A 247 -31.52 -2.95 11.41
N VAL A 248 -31.58 -3.67 12.53
CA VAL A 248 -32.16 -5.02 12.59
C VAL A 248 -33.67 -4.97 12.40
N LYS A 249 -34.37 -4.02 13.04
CA LYS A 249 -35.82 -3.81 12.84
C LYS A 249 -36.17 -3.45 11.40
N ASP A 250 -35.32 -2.67 10.74
CA ASP A 250 -35.48 -2.31 9.33
C ASP A 250 -35.03 -3.45 8.38
N GLY A 251 -34.54 -4.57 8.92
CA GLY A 251 -34.15 -5.76 8.16
C GLY A 251 -32.84 -5.64 7.36
N ALA A 252 -32.04 -4.61 7.66
CA ALA A 252 -30.78 -4.29 6.98
C ALA A 252 -29.61 -5.17 7.45
N LEU A 253 -29.60 -5.56 8.73
CA LEU A 253 -28.56 -6.38 9.35
C LEU A 253 -29.17 -7.46 10.23
N HIS A 254 -28.40 -8.52 10.46
CA HIS A 254 -28.68 -9.45 11.56
C HIS A 254 -27.81 -9.11 12.77
N ALA A 255 -28.29 -9.38 13.98
CA ALA A 255 -27.50 -9.18 15.18
C ALA A 255 -27.70 -10.29 16.22
N VAL A 256 -26.65 -10.56 17.01
CA VAL A 256 -26.76 -11.39 18.21
C VAL A 256 -26.56 -10.51 19.43
N ARG A 257 -27.54 -10.46 20.33
CA ARG A 257 -27.34 -9.89 21.67
C ARG A 257 -26.88 -10.98 22.62
N LEU A 258 -25.78 -10.76 23.32
CA LEU A 258 -25.15 -11.70 24.25
C LEU A 258 -25.21 -11.17 25.67
N ARG A 259 -25.46 -12.09 26.61
CA ARG A 259 -25.42 -11.82 28.05
C ARG A 259 -24.82 -13.01 28.79
N MET A 260 -23.80 -12.77 29.59
CA MET A 260 -23.23 -13.78 30.47
C MET A 260 -24.18 -14.07 31.63
N LYS A 261 -24.67 -15.30 31.73
CA LYS A 261 -25.61 -15.75 32.79
C LYS A 261 -24.86 -16.20 34.03
N SER A 262 -23.83 -17.02 33.86
CA SER A 262 -23.03 -17.55 34.96
C SER A 262 -21.60 -17.83 34.54
N LYS A 263 -20.70 -17.94 35.53
CA LYS A 263 -19.27 -18.17 35.33
C LYS A 263 -18.76 -19.16 36.37
N THR A 264 -17.89 -20.08 35.94
CA THR A 264 -17.18 -20.98 36.84
C THR A 264 -15.78 -20.42 37.10
N PRO A 265 -15.44 -20.07 38.35
CA PRO A 265 -14.11 -19.62 38.67
C PRO A 265 -13.11 -20.76 38.45
N ARG A 266 -11.93 -20.41 37.97
CA ARG A 266 -10.84 -21.38 37.87
C ARG A 266 -10.46 -21.85 39.26
N LYS A 267 -10.35 -23.17 39.49
CA LYS A 267 -9.79 -23.68 40.75
C LYS A 267 -8.35 -23.18 40.85
N ALA A 268 -8.02 -22.46 41.93
CA ALA A 268 -6.64 -22.04 42.17
C ALA A 268 -5.77 -23.30 42.26
N LYS A 269 -4.78 -23.45 41.36
CA LYS A 269 -3.70 -24.40 41.61
C LYS A 269 -3.01 -23.98 42.92
N PRO A 270 -2.75 -24.90 43.87
CA PRO A 270 -1.99 -24.56 45.05
C PRO A 270 -0.62 -24.02 44.60
N LYS A 271 -0.24 -22.82 45.07
CA LYS A 271 1.10 -22.26 44.87
C LYS A 271 2.12 -23.20 45.52
N LYS A 272 2.72 -24.10 44.74
CA LYS A 272 4.03 -24.64 45.12
C LYS A 272 5.04 -23.52 44.90
N ARG A 273 5.64 -23.03 45.99
CA ARG A 273 6.88 -22.27 45.93
C ARG A 273 7.93 -23.19 45.35
N SER A 274 8.43 -22.89 44.17
CA SER A 274 9.77 -23.29 43.76
C SER A 274 10.43 -22.03 43.24
N ASP A 275 11.40 -21.58 44.02
CA ASP A 275 12.39 -20.59 43.62
C ASP A 275 13.13 -21.08 42.36
N ALA A 276 13.71 -20.12 41.63
CA ALA A 276 14.64 -20.24 40.50
C ALA A 276 14.06 -19.98 39.09
N ASP A 277 14.51 -18.82 38.56
CA ASP A 277 15.02 -18.60 37.21
C ASP A 277 14.06 -18.48 36.02
N ALA A 278 13.84 -17.23 35.59
CA ALA A 278 14.18 -16.77 34.23
C ALA A 278 13.98 -15.25 34.09
N ARG A 279 15.08 -14.51 34.06
CA ARG A 279 15.13 -13.18 33.43
C ARG A 279 15.13 -13.39 31.92
N THR A 280 14.10 -12.92 31.23
CA THR A 280 14.17 -12.59 29.81
C THR A 280 13.77 -11.12 29.61
N CYS A 281 14.64 -10.41 28.89
CA CYS A 281 14.50 -9.03 28.51
C CYS A 281 13.59 -8.92 27.28
N SER A 282 12.29 -8.80 27.48
CA SER A 282 11.37 -8.18 26.52
C SER A 282 10.14 -7.70 27.28
N GLY A 283 10.06 -6.38 27.48
CA GLY A 283 9.01 -5.72 28.25
C GLY A 283 7.67 -5.64 27.51
N GLU A 284 7.05 -6.79 27.23
CA GLU A 284 5.63 -6.88 26.87
C GLU A 284 4.91 -7.70 27.93
N LYS A 285 4.19 -6.99 28.81
CA LYS A 285 3.28 -7.61 29.77
C LYS A 285 2.15 -8.29 28.99
N LEU A 286 2.15 -9.63 28.95
CA LEU A 286 0.96 -10.39 28.55
C LEU A 286 -0.22 -9.95 29.45
N PRO A 287 -1.40 -9.63 28.89
CA PRO A 287 -2.56 -9.24 29.70
C PRO A 287 -2.94 -10.41 30.63
N ASP A 288 -3.31 -10.13 31.89
CA ASP A 288 -3.70 -11.14 32.88
C ASP A 288 -4.82 -12.06 32.33
N LYS A 289 -4.41 -13.19 31.74
CA LYS A 289 -5.27 -14.02 30.87
C LYS A 289 -6.30 -14.81 31.68
N GLN A 290 -7.57 -14.54 31.42
CA GLN A 290 -8.77 -15.33 31.77
C GLN A 290 -8.95 -15.77 33.25
N LYS A 291 -9.88 -15.10 33.97
CA LYS A 291 -10.23 -15.42 35.37
C LYS A 291 -11.15 -16.64 35.55
N TYR A 292 -11.69 -17.21 34.48
CA TYR A 292 -12.76 -18.21 34.53
C TYR A 292 -12.39 -19.45 33.71
N ALA A 293 -12.84 -20.62 34.17
CA ALA A 293 -12.64 -21.88 33.45
C ALA A 293 -13.72 -22.07 32.37
N ALA A 294 -14.97 -21.70 32.67
CA ALA A 294 -16.07 -21.72 31.71
C ALA A 294 -17.14 -20.67 32.05
N ALA A 295 -18.02 -20.40 31.08
CA ALA A 295 -19.16 -19.50 31.24
C ALA A 295 -20.39 -20.01 30.49
N ILE A 296 -21.58 -19.71 31.02
CA ILE A 296 -22.84 -19.91 30.31
C ILE A 296 -23.31 -18.55 29.79
N TYR A 297 -23.55 -18.50 28.48
CA TYR A 297 -24.06 -17.31 27.79
C TYR A 297 -25.49 -17.53 27.36
N GLN A 298 -26.29 -16.49 27.52
CA GLN A 298 -27.56 -16.32 26.86
C GLN A 298 -27.35 -15.50 25.59
N TYR A 299 -28.01 -15.91 24.51
CA TYR A 299 -28.00 -15.18 23.25
C TYR A 299 -29.43 -14.98 22.71
N GLN A 300 -29.65 -13.85 22.07
CA GLN A 300 -30.91 -13.49 21.44
C GLN A 300 -30.66 -13.20 19.96
N ALA A 301 -31.44 -13.83 19.08
CA ALA A 301 -31.36 -13.64 17.64
C ALA A 301 -32.09 -12.35 17.25
N ASP A 302 -31.47 -11.51 16.43
CA ASP A 302 -31.99 -10.23 15.96
C ASP A 302 -32.51 -9.30 17.07
N CYS A 303 -31.90 -9.41 18.26
CA CYS A 303 -32.22 -8.59 19.43
C CYS A 303 -33.70 -8.66 19.87
N ASP A 304 -34.42 -9.71 19.45
CA ASP A 304 -35.84 -9.97 19.73
C ASP A 304 -36.13 -11.46 20.02
N GLY A 305 -37.29 -11.76 20.60
CA GLY A 305 -37.73 -13.12 20.93
C GLY A 305 -37.04 -13.76 22.14
N GLU A 306 -37.28 -15.06 22.35
CA GLU A 306 -36.75 -15.80 23.51
C GLU A 306 -35.23 -16.07 23.43
N TRP A 307 -34.59 -16.11 24.61
CA TRP A 307 -33.15 -16.33 24.74
C TRP A 307 -32.79 -17.81 24.59
N GLY A 308 -31.80 -18.09 23.74
CA GLY A 308 -31.08 -19.36 23.73
C GLY A 308 -29.91 -19.35 24.72
N GLU A 309 -29.37 -20.52 25.03
CA GLU A 309 -28.23 -20.69 25.94
C GLU A 309 -27.14 -21.55 25.31
N PHE A 310 -25.88 -21.16 25.51
CA PHE A 310 -24.74 -22.01 25.19
C PHE A 310 -23.67 -21.95 26.28
N PHE A 311 -22.99 -23.07 26.46
CA PHE A 311 -21.82 -23.21 27.32
C PHE A 311 -20.57 -22.87 26.52
N PHE A 312 -19.63 -22.16 27.13
CA PHE A 312 -18.33 -21.81 26.54
C PHE A 312 -17.20 -22.17 27.49
N ASN A 313 -16.35 -23.11 27.08
CA ASN A 313 -15.13 -23.48 27.79
C ASN A 313 -14.01 -22.51 27.42
N CYS A 314 -13.54 -21.75 28.40
CA CYS A 314 -12.53 -20.71 28.19
C CYS A 314 -11.11 -21.28 28.07
N GLU A 315 -10.88 -22.52 28.51
CA GLU A 315 -9.57 -23.19 28.46
C GLU A 315 -9.36 -23.93 27.13
N THR A 316 -10.39 -24.59 26.60
CA THR A 316 -10.31 -25.33 25.32
C THR A 316 -10.84 -24.54 24.13
N GLY A 317 -11.59 -23.46 24.36
CA GLY A 317 -12.30 -22.72 23.32
C GLY A 317 -13.52 -23.46 22.76
N GLU A 318 -13.90 -24.58 23.35
CA GLU A 318 -15.06 -25.37 22.95
C GLU A 318 -16.36 -24.72 23.42
N ALA A 319 -17.42 -24.85 22.63
CA ALA A 319 -18.72 -24.32 22.95
C ALA A 319 -19.80 -25.33 22.61
N GLU A 320 -20.78 -25.48 23.50
CA GLU A 320 -21.90 -26.41 23.36
C GLU A 320 -23.20 -25.64 23.48
N ILE A 321 -24.08 -25.78 22.49
CA ILE A 321 -25.40 -25.14 22.49
C ILE A 321 -26.31 -25.95 23.41
N LEU A 322 -26.83 -25.32 24.46
CA LEU A 322 -27.72 -25.95 25.44
C LEU A 322 -29.19 -25.78 25.03
N SER A 323 -29.55 -24.59 24.56
CA SER A 323 -30.88 -24.29 24.03
C SER A 323 -30.81 -23.29 22.87
N LEU A 324 -31.74 -23.42 21.93
CA LEU A 324 -31.84 -22.50 20.79
C LEU A 324 -32.71 -21.30 21.13
N ALA A 325 -32.32 -20.14 20.61
CA ALA A 325 -33.19 -18.96 20.61
C ALA A 325 -34.36 -19.18 19.63
N GLU A 326 -35.51 -18.53 19.89
CA GLU A 326 -36.76 -18.71 19.13
C GLU A 326 -36.60 -18.56 17.61
N TRP A 327 -35.74 -17.64 17.19
CA TRP A 327 -35.46 -17.33 15.78
C TRP A 327 -34.18 -17.98 15.23
N ASP A 328 -33.47 -18.78 16.03
CA ASP A 328 -32.30 -19.52 15.55
C ASP A 328 -32.74 -20.87 14.97
N THR A 329 -32.62 -21.01 13.65
CA THR A 329 -33.09 -22.21 12.96
C THR A 329 -32.30 -23.45 13.41
N THR A 330 -33.03 -24.55 13.67
CA THR A 330 -32.49 -25.83 14.13
C THR A 330 -31.49 -26.49 13.18
N LYS A 331 -31.42 -26.05 11.92
CA LYS A 331 -30.52 -26.63 10.90
C LYS A 331 -29.18 -25.90 10.76
N THR A 332 -29.13 -24.59 11.02
CA THR A 332 -27.94 -23.78 10.72
C THR A 332 -27.27 -23.19 11.95
N HIS A 333 -28.01 -23.03 13.07
CA HIS A 333 -27.52 -22.40 14.30
C HIS A 333 -26.73 -21.11 14.01
N ARG A 334 -27.20 -20.31 13.05
CA ARG A 334 -26.43 -19.21 12.45
C ARG A 334 -26.06 -18.18 13.52
N PHE A 335 -27.01 -17.86 14.40
CA PHE A 335 -26.82 -16.89 15.47
C PHE A 335 -25.93 -17.44 16.59
N ALA A 336 -26.19 -18.65 17.07
CA ALA A 336 -25.34 -19.30 18.08
C ALA A 336 -23.89 -19.45 17.59
N THR A 337 -23.70 -19.88 16.34
CA THR A 337 -22.37 -20.04 15.74
C THR A 337 -21.64 -18.70 15.63
N ARG A 338 -22.34 -17.62 15.27
CA ARG A 338 -21.75 -16.28 15.19
C ARG A 338 -21.33 -15.77 16.57
N ALA A 339 -22.16 -15.99 17.60
CA ALA A 339 -21.82 -15.69 18.99
C ALA A 339 -20.57 -16.43 19.47
N ILE A 340 -20.49 -17.73 19.20
CA ILE A 340 -19.35 -18.57 19.58
C ILE A 340 -18.08 -18.10 18.88
N ARG A 341 -18.16 -17.76 17.59
CA ARG A 341 -17.02 -17.21 16.84
C ARG A 341 -16.51 -15.92 17.46
N PHE A 342 -17.41 -14.98 17.76
CA PHE A 342 -17.06 -13.71 18.41
C PHE A 342 -16.32 -13.91 19.75
N LEU A 343 -16.71 -14.91 20.55
CA LEU A 343 -16.04 -15.24 21.80
C LEU A 343 -14.70 -15.98 21.63
N ARG A 344 -14.46 -16.59 20.46
CA ARG A 344 -13.18 -17.23 20.11
C ARG A 344 -12.15 -16.24 19.55
N ASP A 345 -12.57 -15.06 19.12
CA ASP A 345 -11.69 -14.11 18.46
C ASP A 345 -10.56 -13.64 19.41
N PRO A 346 -9.28 -13.79 19.01
CA PRO A 346 -8.14 -13.49 19.88
C PRO A 346 -7.98 -12.00 20.18
N GLU A 347 -8.65 -11.14 19.42
CA GLU A 347 -8.69 -9.68 19.61
C GLU A 347 -9.60 -9.27 20.78
N ASN A 348 -10.40 -10.20 21.33
CA ASN A 348 -11.25 -10.02 22.51
C ASN A 348 -10.67 -10.77 23.73
N PRO A 349 -9.56 -10.29 24.34
CA PRO A 349 -8.88 -11.02 25.43
C PRO A 349 -9.72 -11.12 26.71
N ASN A 350 -10.76 -10.28 26.85
CA ASN A 350 -11.66 -10.27 27.98
C ASN A 350 -13.07 -10.66 27.54
N LEU A 351 -13.58 -11.74 28.12
CA LEU A 351 -14.94 -12.20 27.89
C LEU A 351 -15.97 -11.15 28.34
N PRO A 352 -16.79 -10.61 27.42
CA PRO A 352 -17.72 -9.53 27.74
C PRO A 352 -18.89 -10.05 28.57
N LYS A 353 -19.37 -9.22 29.51
CA LYS A 353 -20.61 -9.53 30.27
C LYS A 353 -21.85 -9.38 29.38
N THR A 354 -21.83 -8.41 28.48
CA THR A 354 -22.87 -8.11 27.51
C THR A 354 -22.20 -7.62 26.23
N ALA A 355 -22.70 -8.04 25.07
CA ALA A 355 -22.20 -7.59 23.77
C ALA A 355 -23.31 -7.71 22.71
N THR A 356 -23.29 -6.83 21.72
CA THR A 356 -24.13 -6.94 20.52
C THR A 356 -23.21 -7.17 19.33
N VAL A 357 -23.47 -8.22 18.55
CA VAL A 357 -22.63 -8.63 17.41
C VAL A 357 -23.47 -8.56 16.15
N ALA A 358 -23.24 -7.54 15.32
CA ALA A 358 -23.90 -7.38 14.03
C ALA A 358 -23.17 -8.18 12.92
N PHE A 359 -23.92 -8.64 11.94
CA PHE A 359 -23.38 -9.30 10.74
C PHE A 359 -24.33 -9.15 9.55
N GLU A 360 -23.76 -9.29 8.35
CA GLU A 360 -24.48 -9.18 7.10
C GLU A 360 -25.53 -10.30 6.93
N LYS A 361 -26.56 -9.97 6.15
CA LYS A 361 -27.71 -10.82 5.90
C LYS A 361 -27.39 -12.07 5.10
#